data_AF-A0A968SNV4-F1
#
_entry.id   AF-A0A968SNV4-F1
#
_cell.length_a   1.000
_cell.length_b   1.000
_cell.length_c   1.000
_cell.angle_alpha   90.00
_cell.angle_beta   90.00
_cell.angle_gamma   90.00
#
_symmetry.space_group_name_H-M   'P 1'
#
loop_
_entity.id
_entity.type
_entity.pdbx_description
1 polymer ?
#
loop_
_entity_poly.entity_id
_entity_poly.type
_entity_poly.pdbx_seq_one_letter_code
_entity_poly.pdbx_strand_id
1 'polypeptide(L)'
;MPSLERPQPTLKILLGSDYHGQPHLLRQALEWLPQCDGYINCGDFCSQAGRKAKQHGSLGYYPKAQPEIELLHRFWAEVDLLGKPWIFVPGNHDPSPPALELMAGCHGIV
;
A
#
# COMPACT_ATOMS: atom_id res chain seq x y z
N MET A 1 26.19 -2.60 -40.90
CA MET A 1 24.96 -1.87 -40.55
C MET A 1 24.80 -1.98 -39.05
N PRO A 2 24.70 -0.87 -38.29
CA PRO A 2 24.46 -0.96 -36.87
C PRO A 2 23.05 -1.52 -36.64
N SER A 3 22.97 -2.52 -35.76
CA SER A 3 21.74 -3.12 -35.27
C SER A 3 20.83 -2.03 -34.69
N LEU A 4 19.66 -1.81 -35.29
CA LEU A 4 18.57 -1.02 -34.71
C LEU A 4 17.88 -1.87 -33.64
N GLU A 5 18.60 -2.24 -32.59
CA GLU A 5 17.99 -2.83 -31.41
C GLU A 5 17.14 -1.76 -30.73
N ARG A 6 15.82 -1.86 -30.94
CA ARG A 6 14.88 -1.08 -30.13
C ARG A 6 15.11 -1.48 -28.67
N PRO A 7 15.33 -0.52 -27.75
CA PRO A 7 15.47 -0.85 -26.35
C PRO A 7 14.23 -1.65 -25.90
N GLN A 8 14.47 -2.79 -25.25
CA GLN A 8 13.43 -3.60 -24.63
C GLN A 8 12.66 -2.70 -23.65
N PRO A 9 11.31 -2.73 -23.64
CA PRO A 9 10.55 -1.99 -22.65
C PRO A 9 10.99 -2.45 -21.25
N THR A 10 11.48 -1.51 -20.44
CA THR A 10 11.91 -1.78 -19.07
C THR A 10 10.79 -1.39 -18.14
N LEU A 11 10.34 -2.32 -17.29
CA LEU A 11 9.34 -2.08 -16.28
C LEU A 11 10.03 -1.59 -15.00
N LYS A 12 9.57 -0.46 -14.43
CA LYS A 12 10.04 0.08 -13.16
C LYS A 12 8.93 -0.04 -12.12
N ILE A 13 9.14 -0.85 -11.09
CA ILE A 13 8.20 -1.01 -9.99
C ILE A 13 8.76 -0.34 -8.74
N LEU A 14 7.93 0.43 -8.02
CA LEU A 14 8.26 0.90 -6.68
C LEU A 14 7.84 -0.17 -5.66
N LEU A 15 8.75 -0.52 -4.76
CA LEU A 15 8.48 -1.42 -3.63
C LEU A 15 8.53 -0.64 -2.32
N GLY A 16 7.49 -0.77 -1.52
CA GLY A 16 7.34 -0.16 -0.20
C GLY A 16 7.12 -1.22 0.87
N SER A 17 7.60 -1.00 2.09
CA SER A 17 7.38 -1.88 3.25
C SER A 17 7.66 -1.07 4.53
N ASP A 18 7.11 -1.51 5.66
CA ASP A 18 7.49 -1.03 7.00
C ASP A 18 7.38 0.49 7.16
N TYR A 19 6.29 1.06 6.64
CA TYR A 19 6.03 2.49 6.81
C TYR A 19 5.75 2.84 8.27
N HIS A 20 5.11 1.94 9.03
CA HIS A 20 4.74 2.14 10.44
C HIS A 20 4.08 3.50 10.71
N GLY A 21 3.26 3.98 9.77
CA GLY A 21 2.57 5.27 9.81
C GLY A 21 3.47 6.51 9.71
N GLN A 22 4.74 6.37 9.35
CA GLN A 22 5.72 7.46 9.34
C GLN A 22 5.50 8.41 8.16
N PRO A 23 5.09 9.68 8.38
CA PRO A 23 4.67 10.56 7.30
C PRO A 23 5.74 10.86 6.24
N HIS A 24 7.02 10.84 6.61
CA HIS A 24 8.11 11.14 5.68
C HIS A 24 8.34 10.00 4.66
N LEU A 25 8.18 8.73 5.08
CA LEU A 25 8.27 7.58 4.18
C LEU A 25 7.09 7.54 3.21
N LEU A 26 5.89 7.86 3.70
CA LEU A 26 4.68 7.98 2.86
C LEU A 26 4.84 9.06 1.79
N ARG A 27 5.34 10.24 2.19
CA ARG A 27 5.62 11.33 1.25
C ARG A 27 6.65 10.91 0.19
N GLN A 28 7.74 10.29 0.62
CA GLN A 28 8.78 9.81 -0.29
C GLN A 28 8.23 8.81 -1.32
N ALA A 29 7.37 7.88 -0.89
CA ALA A 29 6.74 6.93 -1.80
C ALA A 29 5.87 7.64 -2.85
N LEU A 30 5.04 8.61 -2.44
CA LEU A 30 4.20 9.41 -3.35
C LEU A 30 5.01 10.30 -4.30
N GLU A 31 6.20 10.76 -3.89
CA GLU A 31 7.10 11.53 -4.76
C GLU A 31 7.77 10.66 -5.84
N TRP A 32 8.07 9.40 -5.53
CA TRP A 32 8.75 8.49 -6.45
C TRP A 32 7.80 7.77 -7.39
N LEU A 33 6.60 7.43 -6.92
CA LEU A 33 5.64 6.62 -7.66
C LEU A 33 5.22 7.17 -9.05
N PRO A 34 5.13 8.50 -9.28
CA PRO A 34 4.89 9.06 -10.61
C PRO A 34 5.92 8.65 -11.66
N GLN A 35 7.13 8.23 -11.27
CA GLN A 35 8.22 7.82 -12.17
C GLN A 35 8.27 6.31 -12.44
N CYS A 36 7.41 5.52 -11.79
CA CYS A 36 7.34 4.07 -11.90
C CYS A 36 6.13 3.63 -12.74
N ASP A 37 6.10 2.39 -13.20
CA ASP A 37 4.98 1.79 -13.93
C ASP A 37 3.96 1.12 -12.99
N GLY A 38 4.34 0.84 -11.75
CA GLY A 38 3.47 0.26 -10.74
C GLY A 38 4.06 0.30 -9.34
N TYR A 39 3.26 -0.15 -8.37
CA TYR A 39 3.59 -0.12 -6.95
C TYR A 39 3.26 -1.43 -6.24
N ILE A 40 4.12 -1.87 -5.34
CA ILE A 40 3.85 -2.98 -4.43
C ILE A 40 4.16 -2.50 -3.02
N ASN A 41 3.15 -2.50 -2.17
CA ASN A 41 3.31 -2.31 -0.73
C ASN A 41 3.31 -3.68 -0.05
N CYS A 42 4.43 -4.03 0.59
CA CYS A 42 4.67 -5.30 1.26
C CYS A 42 4.30 -5.31 2.75
N GLY A 43 3.47 -4.36 3.18
CA GLY A 43 2.83 -4.39 4.47
C GLY A 43 3.58 -3.61 5.54
N ASP A 44 3.06 -3.76 6.76
CA ASP A 44 3.41 -2.95 7.93
C ASP A 44 3.33 -1.46 7.60
N PHE A 45 2.24 -1.10 6.90
CA PHE A 45 1.90 0.30 6.68
C PHE A 45 1.48 0.94 8.00
N CYS A 46 0.61 0.26 8.74
CA CYS A 46 0.22 0.65 10.08
C CYS A 46 1.28 0.17 11.09
N SER A 47 1.30 0.80 12.26
CA SER A 47 2.21 0.44 13.36
C SER A 47 1.57 -0.53 14.36
N GLN A 48 0.23 -0.52 14.47
CA GLN A 48 -0.47 -1.31 15.50
C GLN A 48 -1.91 -1.69 15.12
N ALA A 49 -2.37 -1.40 13.91
CA ALA A 49 -3.74 -1.72 13.49
C ALA A 49 -4.05 -3.22 13.54
N GLY A 50 -3.07 -4.07 13.25
CA GLY A 50 -3.19 -5.54 13.36
C GLY A 50 -3.17 -6.06 14.80
N ARG A 51 -2.79 -5.23 15.78
CA ARG A 51 -2.67 -5.64 17.18
C ARG A 51 -4.04 -6.09 17.70
N LYS A 52 -4.13 -7.34 18.14
CA LYS A 52 -5.39 -7.93 18.65
C LYS A 52 -6.55 -7.83 17.64
N ALA A 53 -6.29 -7.72 16.33
CA ALA A 53 -7.34 -7.65 15.30
C ALA A 53 -8.34 -8.82 15.42
N LYS A 54 -7.83 -10.04 15.69
CA LYS A 54 -8.66 -11.23 15.94
C LYS A 54 -9.60 -11.12 17.14
N GLN A 55 -9.29 -10.27 18.13
CA GLN A 55 -10.11 -10.03 19.32
C GLN A 55 -11.21 -8.99 19.06
N HIS A 56 -11.07 -8.21 17.99
CA HIS A 56 -12.00 -7.14 17.59
C HIS A 56 -12.76 -7.53 16.32
N GLY A 57 -13.22 -8.79 16.26
CA GLY A 57 -13.64 -9.48 15.03
C GLY A 57 -14.69 -8.77 14.14
N SER A 58 -15.47 -7.81 14.65
CA SER A 58 -16.38 -7.00 13.82
C SER A 58 -15.68 -5.87 13.06
N LEU A 59 -14.56 -5.37 13.57
CA LEU A 59 -13.77 -4.30 12.94
C LEU A 59 -12.57 -4.87 12.19
N GLY A 60 -11.99 -5.97 12.67
CA GLY A 60 -10.81 -6.58 12.08
C GLY A 60 -9.54 -5.73 12.19
N TYR A 61 -9.52 -4.72 13.06
CA TYR A 61 -8.35 -3.94 13.45
C TYR A 61 -8.49 -3.39 14.88
N TYR A 62 -7.39 -2.90 15.46
CA TYR A 62 -7.37 -2.30 16.79
C TYR A 62 -8.10 -0.95 16.79
N PRO A 63 -9.18 -0.74 17.58
CA PRO A 63 -9.98 0.49 17.49
C PRO A 63 -9.19 1.79 17.74
N LYS A 64 -8.12 1.74 18.54
CA LYS A 64 -7.28 2.92 18.79
C LYS A 64 -6.36 3.30 17.62
N ALA A 65 -6.23 2.41 16.63
CA ALA A 65 -5.47 2.66 15.42
C ALA A 65 -6.31 3.35 14.33
N GLN A 66 -7.53 3.82 14.62
CA GLN A 66 -8.38 4.53 13.66
C GLN A 66 -7.64 5.65 12.87
N PRO A 67 -6.76 6.47 13.48
CA PRO A 67 -5.98 7.45 12.72
C PRO A 67 -5.05 6.82 11.66
N GLU A 68 -4.50 5.63 11.93
CA GLU A 68 -3.65 4.89 10.99
C GLU A 68 -4.50 4.30 9.84
N ILE A 69 -5.74 3.89 10.12
CA ILE A 69 -6.70 3.44 9.11
C ILE A 69 -7.05 4.57 8.15
N GLU A 70 -7.34 5.76 8.68
CA GLU A 70 -7.59 6.95 7.86
C GLU A 70 -6.37 7.33 7.02
N LEU A 71 -5.17 7.21 7.58
CA LEU A 71 -3.93 7.47 6.86
C LEU A 71 -3.71 6.47 5.72
N LEU A 72 -3.94 5.18 5.96
CA LEU A 72 -3.89 4.13 4.94
C LEU A 72 -4.87 4.43 3.81
N HIS A 73 -6.12 4.75 4.15
CA HIS A 73 -7.15 5.06 3.15
C HIS A 73 -6.81 6.30 2.32
N ARG A 74 -6.29 7.36 2.94
CA ARG A 74 -5.85 8.56 2.21
C ARG A 74 -4.67 8.25 1.29
N PHE A 75 -3.70 7.46 1.78
CA PHE A 75 -2.56 7.06 0.98
C PHE A 75 -2.97 6.22 -0.24
N TRP A 76 -3.87 5.26 -0.08
CA TRP A 76 -4.43 4.51 -1.22
C TRP A 76 -5.14 5.40 -2.22
N ALA A 77 -5.97 6.35 -1.75
CA ALA A 77 -6.62 7.30 -2.65
C ALA A 77 -5.61 8.12 -3.47
N GLU A 78 -4.50 8.57 -2.87
CA GLU A 78 -3.43 9.26 -3.61
C GLU A 78 -2.73 8.35 -4.63
N VAL A 79 -2.50 7.07 -4.28
CA VAL A 79 -1.93 6.07 -5.20
C VAL A 79 -2.89 5.81 -6.37
N ASP A 80 -4.19 5.70 -6.10
CA ASP A 80 -5.23 5.48 -7.11
C ASP A 80 -5.32 6.63 -8.12
N LEU A 81 -5.14 7.87 -7.67
CA LEU A 81 -5.14 9.06 -8.55
C LEU A 81 -4.04 9.01 -9.63
N LEU A 82 -3.00 8.20 -9.44
CA LEU A 82 -1.94 8.02 -10.44
C LEU A 82 -2.36 7.13 -11.61
N GLY A 83 -3.46 6.37 -11.48
CA GLY A 83 -3.99 5.50 -12.55
C GLY A 83 -3.06 4.35 -12.91
N LYS A 84 -2.18 3.92 -11.98
CA LYS A 84 -1.20 2.85 -12.18
C LYS A 84 -1.58 1.62 -11.38
N PRO A 85 -1.21 0.41 -11.84
CA PRO A 85 -1.45 -0.81 -11.07
C PRO A 85 -0.68 -0.76 -9.76
N TRP A 86 -1.35 -1.15 -8.68
CA TRP A 86 -0.73 -1.35 -7.39
C TRP A 86 -1.30 -2.56 -6.65
N ILE A 87 -0.49 -3.11 -5.75
CA ILE A 87 -0.86 -4.24 -4.89
C ILE A 87 -0.49 -3.88 -3.44
N PHE A 88 -1.35 -4.27 -2.51
CA PHE A 88 -1.05 -4.23 -1.08
C PHE A 88 -1.08 -5.62 -0.48
N VAL A 89 0.03 -6.02 0.15
CA VAL A 89 0.22 -7.28 0.86
C VAL A 89 0.31 -6.93 2.35
N PRO A 90 -0.72 -7.22 3.16
CA PRO A 90 -0.74 -6.80 4.56
C PRO A 90 0.32 -7.50 5.41
N GLY A 91 0.97 -6.71 6.27
CA GLY A 91 1.85 -7.20 7.32
C GLY A 91 1.09 -7.52 8.61
N ASN A 92 1.82 -7.88 9.66
CA ASN A 92 1.20 -8.23 10.95
C ASN A 92 0.74 -7.01 11.75
N HIS A 93 1.20 -5.80 11.38
CA HIS A 93 0.77 -4.54 11.98
C HIS A 93 -0.41 -3.89 11.25
N ASP A 94 -0.83 -4.44 10.12
CA ASP A 94 -1.95 -3.95 9.33
C ASP A 94 -3.29 -4.58 9.76
N PRO A 95 -4.43 -3.97 9.37
CA PRO A 95 -5.75 -4.58 9.56
C PRO A 95 -5.82 -6.01 8.99
N SER A 96 -6.72 -6.81 9.53
CA SER A 96 -6.98 -8.15 9.01
C SER A 96 -7.43 -8.11 7.54
N PRO A 97 -7.14 -9.14 6.72
CA PRO A 97 -7.55 -9.18 5.32
C PRO A 97 -9.03 -8.86 5.08
N PRO A 98 -10.01 -9.39 5.86
CA PRO A 98 -11.42 -9.03 5.68
C PRO A 98 -11.71 -7.55 5.92
N ALA A 99 -11.02 -6.90 6.86
CA ALA A 99 -11.18 -5.47 7.10
C ALA A 99 -10.61 -4.65 5.95
N LEU A 100 -9.47 -5.07 5.39
CA LEU A 100 -8.88 -4.43 4.23
C LEU A 100 -9.76 -4.59 3.00
N GLU A 101 -10.34 -5.76 2.75
CA GLU A 101 -11.27 -6.00 1.63
C GLU A 101 -12.47 -5.05 1.67
N LEU A 102 -13.03 -4.81 2.88
CA LEU A 102 -14.10 -3.84 3.07
C LEU A 102 -13.65 -2.39 2.80
N MET A 103 -12.37 -2.08 3.02
CA MET A 103 -11.79 -0.75 2.80
C MET A 103 -11.35 -0.51 1.36
N ALA A 104 -10.81 -1.52 0.68
CA ALA A 104 -10.16 -1.36 -0.62
C ALA A 104 -11.11 -1.44 -1.81
N GLY A 105 -12.42 -1.66 -1.62
CA GLY A 105 -13.38 -1.65 -2.72
C GLY A 105 -12.99 -2.60 -3.87
N CYS A 106 -12.66 -2.04 -5.05
CA CYS A 106 -12.31 -2.79 -6.26
C CYS A 106 -10.81 -3.06 -6.46
N HIS A 107 -9.96 -2.75 -5.47
CA HIS A 107 -8.50 -2.78 -5.61
C HIS A 107 -7.89 -4.10 -5.12
N GLY A 108 -6.74 -4.48 -5.68
CA GLY A 108 -6.08 -5.76 -5.41
C GLY A 108 -5.34 -5.78 -4.07
N ILE A 109 -6.02 -6.26 -3.03
CA ILE A 109 -5.36 -6.79 -1.83
C ILE A 109 -5.04 -8.26 -2.10
N VAL A 110 -3.81 -8.69 -1.81
CA VAL A 110 -3.36 -10.08 -1.97
C VAL A 110 -3.15 -10.73 -0.61
#